data_AF-A0A8I1GSN1-F1
#
_entry.id   AF-A0A8I1GSN1-F1
#
_cell.length_a   1.000
_cell.length_b   1.000
_cell.length_c   1.000
_cell.angle_alpha   90.00
_cell.angle_beta   90.00
_cell.angle_gamma   90.00
#
_symmetry.space_group_name_H-M   'P 1'
#
loop_
_entity.id
_entity.type
_entity.pdbx_description
1 polymer ?
#
loop_
_entity_poly.entity_id
_entity_poly.type
_entity_poly.pdbx_seq_one_letter_code
_entity_poly.pdbx_strand_id
1 'polypeptide(L)'
;MKETIVCPQCKGNITAQHIIDIPHLFSLRCPHCKVKLKEIRIAPCLILAAICIIPLFIMIGESIKELLGKYFSIIDNVPTVLIFFLFCYPLYYFYEKYNASLFIKYGLLKVKN
;
A
#
# COMPACT_ATOMS: atom_id res chain seq x y z
N MET A 1 -19.67 2.95 -7.38
CA MET A 1 -18.24 3.36 -7.48
C MET A 1 -17.65 2.68 -8.72
N LYS A 2 -16.56 3.16 -9.31
CA LYS A 2 -15.90 2.41 -10.40
C LYS A 2 -15.21 1.20 -9.76
N GLU A 3 -15.54 -0.02 -10.18
CA GLU A 3 -15.06 -1.26 -9.56
C GLU A 3 -14.01 -1.99 -10.41
N THR A 4 -13.86 -1.56 -11.66
CA THR A 4 -12.95 -2.16 -12.63
C THR A 4 -12.20 -1.12 -13.45
N ILE A 5 -10.95 -1.41 -13.78
CA ILE A 5 -10.14 -0.70 -14.76
C ILE A 5 -9.88 -1.61 -15.96
N VAL A 6 -9.91 -1.04 -17.17
CA VAL A 6 -9.80 -1.82 -18.41
C VAL A 6 -8.34 -1.86 -18.86
N CYS A 7 -7.86 -3.04 -19.26
CA CYS A 7 -6.52 -3.19 -19.84
C CYS A 7 -6.45 -2.50 -21.22
N PRO A 8 -5.44 -1.65 -21.50
CA PRO A 8 -5.31 -0.98 -22.78
C PRO A 8 -5.01 -1.93 -23.96
N GLN A 9 -4.47 -3.13 -23.69
CA GLN A 9 -4.10 -4.11 -24.71
C GLN A 9 -5.24 -5.09 -25.04
N CYS A 10 -5.71 -5.84 -24.04
CA CYS A 10 -6.68 -6.92 -24.24
C CYS A 10 -8.12 -6.53 -23.91
N LYS A 11 -8.36 -5.28 -23.49
CA LYS A 11 -9.66 -4.78 -23.02
C LYS A 11 -10.30 -5.59 -21.88
N GLY A 12 -9.53 -6.46 -21.23
CA GLY A 12 -9.98 -7.24 -20.08
C GLY A 12 -10.16 -6.37 -18.85
N ASN A 13 -11.19 -6.66 -18.05
CA ASN A 13 -11.47 -5.97 -16.80
C ASN A 13 -10.49 -6.42 -15.71
N ILE A 14 -9.94 -5.46 -14.97
CA ILE A 14 -9.06 -5.65 -13.83
C ILE A 14 -9.79 -5.09 -12.60
N THR A 15 -9.98 -5.91 -11.58
CA THR A 15 -10.64 -5.57 -10.31
C THR A 15 -9.62 -5.15 -9.26
N ALA A 16 -10.09 -4.53 -8.16
CA ALA A 16 -9.25 -4.21 -7.01
C ALA A 16 -8.56 -5.46 -6.42
N GLN A 17 -9.25 -6.61 -6.39
CA GLN A 17 -8.70 -7.86 -5.87
C GLN A 17 -7.47 -8.31 -6.68
N HIS A 18 -7.55 -8.24 -8.00
CA HIS A 18 -6.40 -8.56 -8.86
C HIS A 18 -5.21 -7.63 -8.67
N ILE A 19 -5.38 -6.45 -8.07
CA ILE A 19 -4.28 -5.53 -7.76
C ILE A 19 -3.66 -5.88 -6.42
N ILE A 20 -4.48 -6.23 -5.42
CA ILE A 20 -4.03 -6.66 -4.09
C ILE A 20 -3.26 -7.98 -4.18
N ASP A 21 -3.71 -8.91 -5.03
CA ASP A 21 -3.07 -10.22 -5.19
C ASP A 21 -1.73 -10.14 -5.96
N ILE A 22 -1.35 -8.99 -6.52
CA ILE A 22 -0.08 -8.84 -7.25
C ILE A 22 1.05 -8.55 -6.25
N PRO A 23 2.10 -9.39 -6.20
CA PRO A 23 3.17 -9.27 -5.20
C PRO A 23 4.07 -8.04 -5.37
N HIS A 24 4.00 -7.35 -6.52
CA HIS A 24 4.88 -6.22 -6.82
C HIS A 24 4.11 -5.04 -7.41
N LEU A 25 3.96 -3.97 -6.61
CA LEU A 25 3.34 -2.69 -6.99
C LEU A 25 3.96 -2.07 -8.26
N PHE A 26 5.24 -2.33 -8.52
CA PHE A 26 6.01 -1.73 -9.61
C PHE A 26 6.06 -2.58 -10.89
N SER A 27 5.58 -3.83 -10.83
CA SER A 27 5.54 -4.74 -11.98
C SER A 27 4.13 -5.30 -12.17
N LEU A 28 3.17 -4.40 -12.34
CA LEU A 28 1.80 -4.78 -12.63
C LEU A 28 1.76 -5.54 -13.97
N ARG A 29 1.29 -6.78 -13.95
CA ARG A 29 0.99 -7.54 -15.17
C ARG A 29 -0.51 -7.69 -15.30
N CYS A 30 -1.02 -7.57 -16.52
CA CYS A 30 -2.44 -7.85 -16.75
C CYS A 30 -2.75 -9.32 -16.40
N PRO A 31 -3.79 -9.63 -15.61
CA PRO A 31 -4.15 -11.02 -15.29
C PRO A 31 -4.54 -11.82 -16.54
N HIS A 32 -5.07 -11.16 -17.56
CA HIS A 32 -5.55 -11.80 -18.79
C HIS A 32 -4.44 -11.99 -19.83
N CYS A 33 -3.78 -10.91 -20.25
CA CYS A 33 -2.79 -10.96 -21.34
C CYS A 33 -1.32 -10.95 -20.87
N LYS A 34 -1.08 -10.91 -19.54
CA LYS A 34 0.25 -10.92 -18.91
C LYS A 34 1.22 -9.81 -19.35
N VAL A 35 0.76 -8.83 -20.13
CA VAL A 35 1.58 -7.68 -20.54
C VAL A 35 1.93 -6.83 -19.33
N LYS A 36 3.14 -6.26 -19.32
CA LYS A 36 3.57 -5.33 -18.29
C LYS A 36 2.82 -4.00 -18.46
N LEU A 37 2.19 -3.56 -17.39
CA LEU A 37 1.46 -2.31 -17.31
C LEU A 37 2.18 -1.38 -16.33
N LYS A 38 2.15 -0.09 -16.64
CA LYS A 38 2.58 0.97 -15.73
C LYS A 38 1.40 1.89 -15.44
N GLU A 39 1.20 2.19 -14.17
CA GLU A 39 0.32 3.26 -13.74
C GLU A 39 1.15 4.55 -13.63
N ILE A 40 0.65 5.64 -14.18
CA ILE A 40 1.42 6.89 -14.35
C ILE A 40 0.89 8.03 -13.47
N ARG A 41 -0.37 7.97 -13.03
CA ARG A 41 -1.04 9.10 -12.37
C ARG A 41 -1.02 8.99 -10.85
N ILE A 42 -1.35 7.83 -10.30
CA ILE A 42 -1.54 7.61 -8.87
C ILE A 42 -0.27 7.07 -8.22
N ALA A 43 0.45 6.16 -8.87
CA ALA A 43 1.62 5.50 -8.30
C ALA A 43 2.67 6.50 -7.75
N PRO A 44 3.01 7.61 -8.45
CA PRO A 44 3.92 8.62 -7.89
C PRO A 44 3.36 9.29 -6.63
N CYS A 45 2.07 9.64 -6.61
CA CYS A 45 1.42 10.24 -5.44
C CYS A 45 1.39 9.30 -4.24
N LEU A 46 1.16 8.00 -4.46
CA LEU A 46 1.18 7.01 -3.39
C LEU A 46 2.58 6.78 -2.82
N ILE A 47 3.61 6.80 -3.66
CA ILE A 47 5.01 6.72 -3.20
C ILE A 47 5.35 7.95 -2.37
N LEU A 48 4.96 9.15 -2.83
CA LEU A 48 5.18 10.38 -2.08
C LEU A 48 4.47 10.35 -0.72
N ALA A 49 3.20 9.90 -0.69
CA ALA A 49 2.46 9.72 0.54
C ALA A 49 3.15 8.74 1.49
N ALA A 50 3.66 7.60 0.98
CA ALA A 50 4.39 6.63 1.79
C ALA A 50 5.67 7.24 2.40
N ILE A 51 6.42 8.03 1.64
CA ILE A 51 7.62 8.73 2.12
C ILE A 51 7.26 9.72 3.25
N CYS A 52 6.11 10.40 3.20
CA CYS A 52 5.66 11.29 4.27
C CYS A 52 5.12 10.54 5.50
N ILE A 53 4.44 9.42 5.27
CA ILE A 53 3.78 8.64 6.32
C ILE A 53 4.80 7.88 7.17
N ILE A 54 5.85 7.29 6.56
CA ILE A 54 6.85 6.49 7.29
C ILE A 54 7.51 7.25 8.46
N PRO A 55 8.07 8.47 8.28
CA PRO A 55 8.65 9.26 9.39
C PRO A 55 7.63 9.57 10.48
N LEU A 56 6.40 9.90 10.08
CA LEU A 56 5.32 10.20 11.01
C LEU A 56 4.99 8.99 11.89
N PHE A 57 4.98 7.80 11.30
CA PHE A 57 4.80 6.54 12.02
C PHE A 57 5.94 6.23 13.00
N ILE A 58 7.18 6.55 12.64
CA ILE A 58 8.32 6.38 13.54
C ILE A 58 8.17 7.29 14.76
N MET A 59 7.84 8.58 14.57
CA MET A 59 7.62 9.52 15.68
C MET A 59 6.47 9.08 16.60
N ILE A 60 5.36 8.61 16.01
CA ILE A 60 4.22 8.10 16.78
C ILE A 60 4.62 6.83 17.55
N GLY A 61 5.34 5.90 16.91
CA GLY A 61 5.79 4.67 17.54
C GLY A 61 6.71 4.92 18.73
N GLU A 62 7.64 5.88 18.62
CA GLU A 62 8.50 6.30 19.71
C GLU A 62 7.70 6.95 20.85
N SER A 63 6.77 7.86 20.51
CA SER A 63 5.89 8.51 21.50
C SER A 63 5.03 7.49 22.27
N ILE A 64 4.48 6.50 21.56
CA ILE A 64 3.71 5.41 22.15
C ILE A 64 4.60 4.56 23.06
N LYS A 65 5.83 4.24 22.65
CA LYS A 65 6.77 3.47 23.47
C LYS A 65 7.14 4.22 24.75
N GLU A 66 7.44 5.51 24.67
CA GLU A 66 7.74 6.34 25.84
C GLU A 66 6.55 6.41 26.80
N LEU A 67 5.33 6.57 26.28
CA LEU A 67 4.11 6.59 27.08
C LEU A 67 3.86 5.23 27.75
N LEU A 68 4.00 4.13 27.02
CA LEU A 68 3.78 2.78 27.53
C LEU A 68 4.86 2.35 28.54
N GLY A 69 6.12 2.76 28.34
CA GLY A 69 7.21 2.49 29.28
C GLY A 69 6.98 3.11 30.66
N LYS A 70 6.25 4.24 30.73
CA LYS A 70 5.85 4.86 32.01
C LYS A 70 4.86 4.01 32.82
N TYR A 71 4.08 3.14 32.16
CA TYR A 71 3.06 2.31 32.82
C TYR A 71 3.47 0.85 32.96
N PHE A 72 4.32 0.33 32.06
CA PHE A 72 4.68 -1.08 32.01
C PHE A 72 6.19 -1.26 31.77
N SER A 73 6.96 -1.60 32.82
CA SER A 73 8.41 -1.90 32.73
C SER A 73 8.76 -3.10 31.83
N ILE A 74 7.76 -3.93 31.47
CA ILE A 74 7.94 -5.05 30.54
C ILE A 74 8.21 -4.54 29.11
N ILE A 75 7.70 -3.35 28.77
CA ILE A 75 7.77 -2.78 27.41
C ILE A 75 9.17 -2.25 27.08
N ASP A 76 9.98 -1.92 28.10
CA ASP A 76 11.39 -1.53 27.92
C ASP A 76 12.23 -2.65 27.29
N ASN A 77 11.87 -3.91 27.58
CA ASN A 77 12.53 -5.09 27.03
C ASN A 77 11.97 -5.54 25.68
N VAL A 78 10.88 -4.92 25.20
CA VAL A 78 10.29 -5.26 23.90
C VAL A 78 10.97 -4.43 22.80
N PRO A 79 11.52 -5.08 21.77
CA PRO A 79 12.02 -4.38 20.59
C PRO A 79 10.94 -3.49 20.00
N THR A 80 11.25 -2.19 19.80
CA THR A 80 10.34 -1.21 19.20
C THR A 80 9.78 -1.69 17.85
N VAL A 81 10.58 -2.49 17.13
CA VAL A 81 10.21 -3.13 15.86
C VAL A 81 8.99 -4.04 15.99
N LEU A 82 8.83 -4.79 17.10
CA LEU A 82 7.66 -5.66 17.29
C LEU A 82 6.38 -4.86 17.53
N ILE A 83 6.48 -3.81 18.33
CA ILE A 83 5.37 -2.87 18.55
C ILE A 83 5.00 -2.21 17.23
N PHE A 84 5.99 -1.79 16.46
CA PHE A 84 5.78 -1.23 15.12
C PHE A 84 5.04 -2.20 14.20
N PHE A 85 5.43 -3.48 14.12
CA PHE A 85 4.71 -4.46 13.30
C PHE A 85 3.26 -4.68 13.77
N LEU A 86 3.03 -4.77 15.08
CA LEU A 86 1.69 -4.97 15.65
C LEU A 86 0.74 -3.83 15.28
N PHE A 87 1.20 -2.58 15.41
CA PHE A 87 0.38 -1.41 15.12
C PHE A 87 0.33 -1.06 13.63
N CYS A 88 1.41 -1.29 12.88
CA CYS A 88 1.46 -0.96 11.45
C CYS A 88 0.77 -2.01 10.58
N TYR A 89 0.60 -3.26 11.01
CA TYR A 89 -0.04 -4.29 10.19
C TYR A 89 -1.51 -3.97 9.86
N PRO A 90 -2.38 -3.57 10.82
CA PRO A 90 -3.73 -3.11 10.49
C PRO A 90 -3.73 -1.92 9.52
N LEU A 91 -2.82 -0.98 9.71
CA LEU A 91 -2.71 0.21 8.86
C LEU A 91 -2.23 -0.12 7.46
N TYR A 92 -1.31 -1.09 7.33
CA TYR A 92 -0.87 -1.65 6.06
C TYR A 92 -2.04 -2.31 5.32
N TYR A 93 -2.86 -3.11 6.01
CA TYR A 93 -4.05 -3.72 5.42
C TYR A 93 -5.05 -2.68 4.91
N PHE A 94 -5.31 -1.63 5.69
CA PHE A 94 -6.14 -0.51 5.25
C PHE A 94 -5.52 0.22 4.04
N TYR A 95 -4.20 0.42 4.06
CA TYR A 95 -3.45 1.04 2.98
C TYR A 95 -3.57 0.25 1.67
N GLU A 96 -3.40 -1.07 1.68
CA GLU A 96 -3.54 -1.90 0.48
C GLU A 96 -4.94 -1.78 -0.12
N LYS A 97 -5.97 -1.89 0.71
CA LYS A 97 -7.38 -1.80 0.27
C LYS A 97 -7.71 -0.41 -0.28
N TYR A 98 -7.24 0.64 0.39
CA TYR A 98 -7.49 2.02 -0.04
C TYR A 98 -6.74 2.34 -1.35
N ASN A 99 -5.49 1.90 -1.47
CA ASN A 99 -4.71 2.07 -2.68
C ASN A 99 -5.30 1.35 -3.88
N ALA A 100 -5.75 0.12 -3.71
CA ALA A 100 -6.42 -0.62 -4.78
C ALA A 100 -7.69 0.11 -5.25
N SER A 101 -8.47 0.67 -4.32
CA SER A 101 -9.66 1.47 -4.65
C SER A 101 -9.31 2.75 -5.40
N LEU A 102 -8.32 3.51 -4.94
CA LEU A 102 -7.83 4.70 -5.64
C LEU A 102 -7.32 4.36 -7.04
N PHE A 103 -6.55 3.28 -7.15
CA PHE A 103 -6.01 2.77 -8.41
C PHE A 103 -7.12 2.50 -9.43
N ILE A 104 -8.18 1.81 -9.04
CA ILE A 104 -9.32 1.55 -9.91
C ILE A 104 -10.05 2.85 -10.29
N LYS A 105 -10.22 3.76 -9.33
CA LYS A 105 -11.02 4.97 -9.51
C LYS A 105 -10.34 6.01 -10.41
N TYR A 106 -9.05 6.27 -10.19
CA TYR A 106 -8.33 7.35 -10.86
C TYR A 106 -7.17 6.88 -11.75
N GLY A 107 -6.86 5.57 -11.74
CA GLY A 107 -5.64 5.05 -12.34
C GLY A 107 -5.68 5.11 -13.85
N LEU A 108 -4.52 5.33 -14.44
CA LEU A 108 -4.34 5.33 -15.89
C LEU A 108 -3.26 4.32 -16.25
N LEU A 109 -3.69 3.21 -16.83
CA LEU A 109 -2.82 2.13 -17.28
C LEU A 109 -2.24 2.46 -18.65
N LYS A 110 -0.91 2.34 -18.79
CA LYS A 110 -0.23 2.27 -20.07
C LYS A 110 0.59 0.98 -20.17
N VAL A 111 0.78 0.49 -21.38
CA VAL A 111 1.70 -0.62 -21.63
C VAL A 111 3.12 -0.14 -21.38
N LYS A 112 3.88 -0.92 -20.61
CA LYS A 112 5.30 -0.69 -20.36
C LYS A 112 6.09 -1.46 -21.42
N ASN A 113 6.56 -0.75 -22.45
CA ASN A 113 7.54 -1.28 -23.41
C ASN A 113 8.85 -1.63 -22.71
#